data_AF-A0A8T4PFW5-F1
#
_entry.id   AF-A0A8T4PFW5-F1
#
_cell.length_a   1.000
_cell.length_b   1.000
_cell.length_c   1.000
_cell.angle_alpha   90.00
_cell.angle_beta   90.00
_cell.angle_gamma   90.00
#
_symmetry.space_group_name_H-M   'P 1'
#
loop_
_entity.id
_entity.type
_entity.pdbx_description
1 polymer ?
#
loop_
_entity_poly.entity_id
_entity_poly.type
_entity_poly.pdbx_seq_one_letter_code
_entity_poly.pdbx_strand_id
1 'polypeptide(L)'
;MKTELSHRELVKLGRFYSKKGISLKKIEADFGEKGISRKAALKALDEIDYLNKKEALQAEREAEAKKIQSEKSASKSASGQPNQESGAKKSSFWAYLIVFLVLVGLVLFYYLYNNKF
;
A
#
# COMPACT_ATOMS: atom_id res chain seq x y z
N MET A 1 -20.45 -25.16 -18.94
CA MET A 1 -19.01 -24.83 -18.85
C MET A 1 -18.62 -24.82 -17.39
N LYS A 2 -17.71 -25.69 -16.93
CA LYS A 2 -17.14 -25.58 -15.58
C LYS A 2 -16.05 -24.52 -15.67
N THR A 3 -16.31 -23.33 -15.14
CA THR A 3 -15.28 -22.30 -14.97
C THR A 3 -14.30 -22.83 -13.92
N GLU A 4 -13.19 -23.41 -14.37
CA GLU A 4 -12.07 -23.75 -13.48
C GLU A 4 -11.41 -22.44 -13.04
N LEU A 5 -11.93 -21.86 -11.97
CA LEU A 5 -11.28 -20.74 -11.30
C LEU A 5 -9.90 -21.20 -10.82
N SER A 6 -8.86 -20.45 -11.21
CA SER A 6 -7.51 -20.77 -10.77
C SER A 6 -7.37 -20.58 -9.26
N HIS A 7 -6.47 -21.33 -8.64
CA HIS A 7 -6.16 -21.21 -7.21
C HIS A 7 -5.85 -19.76 -6.79
N ARG A 8 -5.13 -19.01 -7.65
CA ARG A 8 -4.80 -17.61 -7.40
C ARG A 8 -6.03 -16.70 -7.38
N GLU A 9 -6.98 -16.93 -8.28
CA GLU A 9 -8.22 -16.16 -8.31
C GLU A 9 -9.11 -16.47 -7.10
N LEU A 10 -9.12 -17.73 -6.64
CA LEU A 10 -9.80 -18.13 -5.41
C LEU A 10 -9.24 -17.43 -4.19
N VAL A 11 -7.92 -17.39 -4.07
CA VAL A 11 -7.24 -16.65 -2.99
C VAL A 11 -7.60 -15.17 -3.09
N LYS A 12 -7.56 -14.56 -4.28
CA LYS A 12 -7.91 -13.14 -4.46
C LYS A 12 -9.35 -12.84 -4.07
N LEU A 13 -10.30 -13.67 -4.50
CA LEU A 13 -11.72 -13.52 -4.20
C LEU A 13 -12.00 -13.72 -2.70
N GLY A 14 -11.42 -14.76 -2.10
CA GLY A 14 -11.60 -15.04 -0.68
C GLY A 14 -10.94 -13.98 0.22
N ARG A 15 -9.78 -13.42 -0.18
CA ARG A 15 -9.20 -12.25 0.53
C ARG A 15 -10.12 -11.04 0.46
N PHE A 16 -10.75 -10.78 -0.69
CA PHE A 16 -11.70 -9.68 -0.83
C PHE A 16 -12.91 -9.86 0.11
N TYR A 17 -13.46 -11.06 0.20
CA TYR A 17 -14.54 -11.36 1.14
C TYR A 17 -14.10 -11.27 2.60
N SER A 18 -12.91 -11.75 2.92
CA SER A 18 -12.35 -11.67 4.27
C SER A 18 -12.15 -10.22 4.71
N LYS A 19 -11.68 -9.33 3.82
CA LYS A 19 -11.58 -7.89 4.08
C LYS A 19 -12.93 -7.21 4.31
N LYS A 20 -14.02 -7.78 3.77
CA LYS A 20 -15.40 -7.34 4.03
C LYS A 20 -15.98 -7.90 5.35
N GLY A 21 -15.19 -8.63 6.13
CA GLY A 21 -15.64 -9.23 7.40
C GLY A 21 -16.40 -10.55 7.23
N ILE A 22 -16.38 -11.17 6.05
CA ILE A 22 -16.99 -12.48 5.83
C ILE A 22 -16.06 -13.55 6.40
N SER A 23 -16.60 -14.46 7.22
CA SER A 23 -15.82 -15.55 7.81
C SER A 23 -15.37 -16.56 6.75
N LEU A 24 -14.20 -17.17 6.97
CA LEU A 24 -13.65 -18.21 6.08
C LEU A 24 -14.63 -19.37 5.84
N LYS A 25 -15.44 -19.73 6.85
CA LYS A 25 -16.49 -20.74 6.74
C LYS A 25 -17.60 -20.36 5.74
N LYS A 26 -18.00 -19.09 5.70
CA LYS A 26 -18.97 -18.60 4.71
C LYS A 26 -18.37 -18.54 3.31
N ILE A 27 -17.07 -18.24 3.21
CA ILE A 27 -16.35 -18.26 1.93
C ILE A 27 -16.22 -19.68 1.39
N GLU A 28 -15.96 -20.68 2.26
CA GLU A 28 -15.97 -22.10 1.88
C GLU A 28 -17.32 -22.52 1.31
N ALA A 29 -18.42 -22.12 1.95
CA ALA A 29 -19.77 -22.39 1.49
C ALA A 29 -20.06 -21.75 0.12
N ASP A 30 -19.70 -20.47 -0.07
CA ASP A 30 -19.86 -19.75 -1.35
C ASP A 30 -19.03 -20.40 -2.47
N PHE A 31 -17.82 -20.90 -2.16
CA PHE A 31 -17.02 -21.65 -3.13
C PHE A 31 -17.66 -23.00 -3.49
N GLY A 32 -18.25 -23.69 -2.52
CA GLY A 32 -19.02 -24.91 -2.75
C GLY A 32 -20.23 -24.68 -3.66
N GLU A 33 -20.99 -23.61 -3.43
CA GLU A 33 -22.14 -23.22 -4.27
C GLU A 33 -21.72 -22.88 -5.71
N LYS A 34 -20.52 -22.34 -5.89
CA LYS A 34 -19.93 -22.05 -7.21
C LYS A 34 -19.37 -23.29 -7.92
N GLY A 35 -19.51 -24.48 -7.34
CA GLY A 35 -19.05 -25.74 -7.94
C GLY A 35 -17.55 -25.97 -7.82
N ILE A 36 -16.89 -25.28 -6.88
CA ILE A 36 -15.45 -25.42 -6.64
C ILE A 36 -15.20 -26.64 -5.75
N SER A 37 -14.18 -27.43 -6.08
CA SER A 37 -13.86 -28.59 -5.26
C SER A 37 -13.50 -28.17 -3.84
N ARG A 38 -14.02 -28.90 -2.84
CA ARG A 38 -13.71 -28.64 -1.42
C ARG A 38 -12.21 -28.60 -1.16
N LYS A 39 -11.43 -29.46 -1.83
CA LYS A 39 -9.96 -29.48 -1.72
C LYS A 39 -9.32 -28.18 -2.20
N ALA A 40 -9.77 -27.64 -3.34
CA ALA A 40 -9.27 -26.37 -3.87
C ALA A 40 -9.71 -25.18 -2.98
N ALA A 41 -10.95 -25.19 -2.49
CA ALA A 41 -11.47 -24.18 -1.58
C ALA A 41 -10.66 -24.13 -0.28
N LEU A 42 -10.44 -25.28 0.38
CA LEU A 42 -9.64 -25.37 1.61
C LEU A 42 -8.20 -24.88 1.41
N LYS A 43 -7.55 -25.30 0.31
CA LYS A 43 -6.20 -24.84 0.00
C LYS A 43 -6.14 -23.31 -0.15
N ALA A 44 -7.14 -22.71 -0.79
CA ALA A 44 -7.21 -21.26 -0.94
C ALA A 44 -7.48 -20.57 0.40
N LEU A 45 -8.34 -21.14 1.26
CA LEU A 45 -8.66 -20.61 2.58
C LEU A 45 -7.46 -20.64 3.53
N ASP A 46 -6.65 -21.71 3.50
CA ASP A 46 -5.41 -21.80 4.27
C ASP A 46 -4.43 -20.69 3.90
N GLU A 47 -4.28 -20.41 2.59
CA GLU A 47 -3.43 -19.33 2.11
C GLU A 47 -3.99 -17.94 2.47
N ILE A 48 -5.31 -17.77 2.42
CA ILE A 48 -5.98 -16.53 2.89
C ILE A 48 -5.70 -16.30 4.38
N ASP A 49 -5.86 -17.32 5.21
CA ASP A 49 -5.62 -17.22 6.66
C ASP A 49 -4.16 -16.88 6.98
N TYR A 50 -3.22 -17.56 6.30
CA TYR A 50 -1.79 -17.27 6.41
C TYR A 50 -1.47 -15.81 6.05
N LEU A 51 -2.00 -15.33 4.92
CA LEU A 51 -1.75 -13.95 4.47
C LEU A 51 -2.36 -12.91 5.41
N ASN A 52 -3.56 -13.16 5.92
CA ASN A 52 -4.21 -12.26 6.88
C ASN A 52 -3.44 -12.16 8.19
N LYS A 53 -2.94 -13.29 8.73
CA LYS A 53 -2.09 -13.31 9.93
C LYS A 53 -0.79 -12.54 9.71
N LYS A 54 -0.16 -12.69 8.54
CA LYS A 54 1.05 -11.95 8.19
C LYS A 54 0.81 -10.44 8.14
N GLU A 55 -0.30 -10.01 7.54
CA GLU A 55 -0.66 -8.59 7.49
C GLU A 55 -1.00 -8.02 8.87
N ALA A 56 -1.70 -8.78 9.72
CA ALA A 56 -1.99 -8.37 11.09
C ALA A 56 -0.68 -8.11 11.88
N LEU A 57 0.30 -9.03 11.78
CA LEU A 57 1.60 -8.86 12.42
C LEU A 57 2.40 -7.68 11.88
N GLN A 58 2.30 -7.38 10.57
CA GLN A 58 2.95 -6.20 9.99
C GLN A 58 2.26 -4.92 10.44
N ALA A 59 0.94 -4.89 10.49
CA ALA A 59 0.18 -3.74 10.97
C ALA A 59 0.49 -3.44 12.45
N GLU A 60 0.65 -4.45 13.29
CA GLU A 60 1.08 -4.27 14.69
C GLU A 60 2.49 -3.68 14.78
N ARG A 61 3.45 -4.22 14.02
CA ARG A 61 4.82 -3.68 13.97
C ARG A 61 4.87 -2.23 13.48
N GLU A 62 4.07 -1.89 12.47
CA GLU A 62 3.98 -0.52 11.97
C GLU A 62 3.29 0.41 12.97
N ALA A 63 2.27 -0.06 13.68
CA ALA A 63 1.60 0.70 14.72
C ALA A 63 2.53 0.96 15.92
N GLU A 64 3.33 -0.03 16.32
CA GLU A 64 4.35 0.11 17.37
C GLU A 64 5.48 1.06 16.93
N ALA A 65 5.99 0.93 15.70
CA ALA A 65 7.01 1.84 15.17
C ALA A 65 6.52 3.30 15.11
N LYS A 66 5.26 3.53 14.74
CA LYS A 66 4.64 4.87 14.77
C LYS A 66 4.45 5.40 16.20
N LYS A 67 4.10 4.54 17.16
CA LYS A 67 4.02 4.92 18.59
C LYS A 67 5.40 5.34 19.14
N ILE A 68 6.44 4.56 18.86
CA ILE A 68 7.81 4.88 19.31
C ILE A 68 8.32 6.20 18.71
N GLN A 69 7.96 6.53 17.46
CA GLN A 69 8.32 7.81 16.84
C GLN A 69 7.58 9.00 17.45
N SER A 70 6.34 8.81 17.91
CA SER A 70 5.58 9.85 18.61
C SER A 70 6.14 10.15 20.02
N GLU A 71 6.56 9.13 20.77
CA GLU A 71 7.16 9.31 22.10
C GLU A 71 8.55 9.96 22.02
N LYS A 72 9.36 9.61 21.01
CA LYS A 72 10.69 10.23 20.80
C LYS A 72 10.60 11.71 20.37
N SER A 73 9.47 12.15 19.83
CA SER A 73 9.23 13.53 19.41
C SER A 73 8.72 14.43 20.54
N ALA A 74 8.06 13.86 21.56
CA ALA A 74 7.61 14.60 22.74
C ALA A 74 8.77 14.97 23.69
N SER A 75 9.79 14.11 23.80
CA SER A 75 10.93 14.35 24.71
C SER A 75 11.96 15.37 24.22
N LYS A 76 11.90 15.82 22.95
CA LYS A 76 12.84 16.84 22.41
C LYS A 76 12.32 18.28 22.54
N SER A 77 11.10 18.48 23.04
CA SER A 77 10.52 19.83 23.22
C SER A 77 10.64 20.38 24.65
N ALA A 78 11.28 19.66 25.57
CA ALA A 78 11.40 20.03 26.99
C ALA A 78 12.86 20.26 27.46
N SER A 79 13.74 20.77 26.60
CA SER A 79 15.05 21.29 27.05
C SER A 79 15.37 22.60 26.33
N GLY A 80 15.12 23.71 27.01
CA GLY A 80 15.54 25.03 26.55
C GLY A 80 17.06 25.19 26.66
N GLN A 81 17.72 25.55 25.56
CA GLN A 81 18.81 26.52 25.55
C GLN A 81 19.05 27.04 24.12
N PRO A 82 19.43 28.33 23.95
CA PRO A 82 19.36 29.06 22.69
C PRO A 82 20.67 28.96 21.88
N ASN A 83 20.54 29.22 20.59
CA ASN A 83 21.60 29.45 19.60
C ASN A 83 22.52 28.27 19.24
N GLN A 84 22.13 27.59 18.16
CA GLN A 84 23.08 27.38 17.07
C GLN A 84 22.35 27.61 15.75
N GLU A 85 22.94 28.43 14.89
CA GLU A 85 22.39 28.91 13.63
C GLU A 85 21.68 27.80 12.85
N SER A 86 20.37 27.92 12.78
CA SER A 86 19.56 27.19 11.82
C SER A 86 19.83 27.78 10.44
N GLY A 87 20.96 27.41 9.85
CA GLY A 87 21.12 27.37 8.40
C GLY A 87 20.09 26.38 7.86
N ALA A 88 18.86 26.85 7.72
CA ALA A 88 17.74 26.09 7.19
C ALA A 88 18.15 25.59 5.81
N LYS A 89 18.54 24.31 5.71
CA LYS A 89 18.55 23.59 4.44
C LYS A 89 17.09 23.49 4.00
N LYS A 90 16.57 24.57 3.41
CA LYS A 90 15.32 24.56 2.65
C LYS A 90 15.48 23.43 1.65
N SER A 91 14.67 22.39 1.80
CA SER A 91 14.66 21.26 0.87
C SER A 91 14.42 21.78 -0.54
N SER A 92 15.48 21.87 -1.34
CA SER A 92 15.42 22.35 -2.73
C SER A 92 14.68 21.38 -3.66
N PHE A 93 14.10 20.30 -3.15
CA PHE A 93 13.37 19.32 -3.96
C PHE A 93 12.26 19.98 -4.80
N TRP A 94 11.52 20.92 -4.22
CA TRP A 94 10.49 21.68 -4.94
C TRP A 94 11.06 22.66 -5.95
N ALA A 95 12.22 23.26 -5.67
CA ALA A 95 12.91 24.11 -6.64
C ALA A 95 13.36 23.29 -7.86
N TYR A 96 13.93 22.09 -7.64
CA TYR A 96 14.29 21.18 -8.73
C TYR A 96 13.07 20.68 -9.51
N LEU A 97 11.93 20.42 -8.84
CA LEU A 97 10.69 20.03 -9.51
C LEU A 97 10.15 21.14 -10.43
N ILE A 98 10.17 22.40 -9.97
CA ILE A 98 9.75 23.55 -10.78
C ILE A 98 10.67 23.73 -11.99
N VAL A 99 11.99 23.68 -11.80
CA VAL A 99 12.96 23.79 -12.90
C VAL A 99 12.78 22.67 -13.91
N PHE A 100 12.55 21.44 -13.46
CA PHE A 100 12.28 20.30 -14.33
C PHE A 100 11.01 20.50 -15.18
N LEU A 101 9.91 20.96 -14.57
CA LEU A 101 8.66 21.24 -15.30
C LEU A 101 8.83 22.34 -16.35
N VAL A 102 9.59 23.39 -16.05
CA VAL A 102 9.87 24.47 -17.02
C VAL A 102 10.68 23.94 -18.21
N LEU A 103 11.72 23.13 -17.96
CA LEU A 103 12.53 22.55 -19.03
C LEU A 103 11.72 21.59 -19.92
N VAL A 104 10.91 20.71 -19.32
CA VAL A 104 10.04 19.81 -20.08
C VAL A 104 9.00 20.61 -20.88
N GLY A 105 8.43 21.66 -20.29
CA GLY A 105 7.50 22.57 -20.97
C GLY A 105 8.13 23.27 -22.17
N LEU A 106 9.37 23.75 -22.04
CA LEU A 106 10.10 24.37 -23.16
C LEU A 106 10.43 23.37 -24.27
N VAL A 107 10.82 22.14 -23.92
CA VAL A 107 11.08 21.08 -24.92
C VAL A 107 9.80 20.71 -25.66
N LEU A 108 8.69 20.48 -24.94
CA LEU A 108 7.40 20.19 -25.56
C LEU A 108 6.89 21.37 -26.39
N PHE A 109 7.04 22.61 -25.90
CA PHE A 109 6.68 23.81 -26.64
C PHE A 109 7.52 23.95 -27.91
N TYR A 110 8.84 23.76 -27.84
CA TYR A 110 9.71 23.78 -29.02
C TYR A 110 9.35 22.67 -30.01
N TYR A 111 9.02 21.48 -29.53
CA TYR A 111 8.61 20.37 -30.39
C TYR A 111 7.25 20.63 -31.04
N LEU A 112 6.28 21.17 -30.31
CA LEU A 112 4.95 21.54 -30.82
C LEU A 112 5.01 22.77 -31.74
N TYR A 113 5.92 23.70 -31.49
CA TYR A 113 6.11 24.90 -32.32
C TYR A 113 6.85 24.56 -33.62
N ASN A 114 7.84 23.68 -33.59
CA ASN A 114 8.54 23.23 -34.82
C ASN A 114 7.83 22.13 -35.60
N ASN A 115 6.98 21.30 -34.96
CA ASN A 115 6.12 20.33 -35.66
C ASN A 115 4.75 20.92 -36.04
N LYS A 116 4.62 22.24 -36.05
CA LYS A 116 3.48 22.92 -36.65
C LYS A 116 3.82 23.33 -38.10
N PHE A 117 4.18 22.34 -38.92
CA PHE A 117 3.87 22.22 -40.36
C PHE A 117 4.32 20.86 -40.89
#